data_AF-R4WD05-F1
#
_entry.id   AF-R4WD05-F1
#
_cell.length_a   1.000
_cell.length_b   1.000
_cell.length_c   1.000
_cell.angle_alpha   90.00
_cell.angle_beta   90.00
_cell.angle_gamma   90.00
#
_symmetry.space_group_name_H-M   'P 1'
#
loop_
_entity.id
_entity.type
_entity.pdbx_description
1 polymer ?
#
loop_
_entity_poly.entity_id
_entity_poly.type
_entity_poly.pdbx_seq_one_letter_code
_entity_poly.pdbx_strand_id
1 'polypeptide(L)'
;MKATVLIFFLVALITLTLAELADDKRVVCSPNKYCGSGYKCCGVRHCCPTAKYCCYGYLFQWYCCNIPYQIRTSDDSRGRNVRVF
;
A
#
# COMPACT_ATOMS: atom_id res chain seq x y z
N MET A 1 25.55 34.42 18.80
CA MET A 1 25.91 32.97 18.79
C MET A 1 24.91 32.08 19.52
N LYS A 2 24.21 32.52 20.58
CA LYS A 2 23.23 31.67 21.30
C LYS A 2 21.91 31.43 20.54
N ALA A 3 21.40 32.42 19.81
CA ALA A 3 20.12 32.32 19.10
C ALA A 3 20.14 31.37 17.89
N THR A 4 21.26 31.32 17.15
CA THR A 4 21.41 30.45 15.97
C THR A 4 21.40 28.96 16.32
N VAL A 5 21.93 28.58 17.48
CA VAL A 5 21.92 27.19 17.97
C VAL A 5 20.50 26.76 18.35
N LEU A 6 19.73 27.65 19.00
CA LEU A 6 18.32 27.40 19.35
C LEU A 6 17.45 27.18 18.11
N ILE A 7 17.65 27.98 17.06
CA ILE A 7 16.90 27.86 15.81
C ILE A 7 17.20 26.52 15.13
N PHE A 8 18.46 26.11 15.05
CA PHE A 8 18.84 24.81 14.48
C PHE A 8 18.20 23.64 15.25
N PHE A 9 18.17 23.71 16.58
CA PHE A 9 17.56 22.70 17.42
C PHE A 9 16.05 22.60 17.20
N LEU A 10 15.37 23.74 17.10
CA LEU A 10 13.93 23.78 16.83
C LEU A 10 13.60 23.21 15.45
N VAL A 11 14.38 23.55 14.43
CA VAL A 11 14.20 23.01 13.07
C VAL A 11 14.39 21.50 13.06
N ALA A 12 15.44 20.99 13.72
CA ALA A 12 15.68 19.54 13.82
C ALA A 12 14.51 18.80 14.49
N LEU A 13 13.99 19.34 15.60
CA LEU A 13 12.83 18.77 16.30
C LEU A 13 11.58 18.74 15.41
N ILE A 14 11.31 19.81 14.68
CA ILE A 14 10.17 19.90 13.76
C ILE A 14 10.33 18.92 12.59
N THR A 15 11.54 18.74 12.06
CA THR A 15 11.77 17.78 10.96
C THR A 15 11.61 16.33 11.42
N LEU A 16 11.99 15.98 12.65
CA LEU A 16 11.75 14.65 13.19
C LEU A 16 10.26 14.36 13.35
N THR A 17 9.47 15.30 13.88
CA THR A 17 8.03 15.09 14.08
C THR A 17 7.28 14.96 12.76
N LEU A 18 7.70 15.70 11.72
CA LEU A 18 7.13 15.58 10.37
C LEU A 18 7.45 14.23 9.70
N ALA A 19 8.63 13.66 9.95
CA ALA A 19 9.01 12.35 9.42
C ALA A 19 8.15 11.22 10.02
N GLU A 20 7.90 11.27 11.32
CA GLU A 20 7.01 10.32 12.01
C GLU A 20 5.55 10.45 11.53
N LEU A 21 5.05 11.69 11.33
CA LEU A 21 3.68 11.91 10.84
C LEU A 21 3.45 11.46 9.39
N ALA A 22 4.50 11.43 8.57
CA ALA A 22 4.40 10.99 7.18
C ALA A 22 4.16 9.47 7.05
N ASP A 23 4.35 8.71 8.12
CA ASP A 23 4.35 7.23 8.09
C ASP A 23 2.97 6.58 8.39
N ASP A 24 1.94 7.36 8.73
CA ASP A 24 0.65 6.81 9.20
C ASP A 24 -0.42 6.61 8.11
N LYS A 25 -0.04 6.60 6.83
CA LYS A 25 -0.96 6.25 5.75
C LYS A 25 -0.93 4.74 5.45
N ARG A 26 -0.87 3.94 6.51
CA ARG A 26 -0.80 2.47 6.44
C ARG A 26 -2.17 1.88 6.79
N VAL A 27 -2.77 1.14 5.88
CA VAL A 27 -4.00 0.39 6.14
C VAL A 27 -3.65 -0.90 6.88
N VAL A 28 -4.15 -1.06 8.10
CA VAL A 28 -3.93 -2.26 8.92
C VAL A 28 -4.81 -3.41 8.40
N CYS A 29 -4.19 -4.50 7.94
CA CYS A 29 -4.90 -5.69 7.47
C CYS A 29 -4.97 -6.80 8.51
N SER A 30 -3.96 -6.88 9.37
CA SER A 30 -3.79 -7.87 10.43
C SER A 30 -2.76 -7.34 11.43
N PRO A 31 -2.66 -7.89 12.66
CA PRO A 31 -1.75 -7.39 13.68
C PRO A 31 -0.29 -7.24 13.22
N ASN A 32 0.14 -8.06 12.25
CA ASN A 32 1.49 -8.05 11.69
C ASN A 32 1.53 -7.68 10.20
N LYS A 33 0.44 -7.13 9.63
CA LYS A 33 0.40 -6.78 8.21
C LYS A 33 -0.31 -5.46 7.96
N TYR A 34 0.41 -4.62 7.25
CA TYR A 34 0.00 -3.28 6.86
C TYR A 34 0.18 -3.12 5.36
N CYS A 35 -0.72 -2.39 4.71
CA CYS A 35 -0.57 -1.95 3.34
C CYS A 35 -0.24 -0.46 3.34
N GLY A 36 0.73 -0.04 2.51
CA GLY A 36 1.04 1.37 2.36
C GLY A 36 -0.07 2.18 1.69
N SER A 37 0.14 3.48 1.53
CA SER A 37 -0.81 4.38 0.91
C SER A 37 -1.11 3.99 -0.54
N GLY A 38 -2.37 4.09 -0.95
CA GLY A 38 -2.80 3.69 -2.29
C GLY A 38 -3.02 2.18 -2.44
N TYR A 39 -2.90 1.42 -1.34
CA TYR A 39 -3.21 0.00 -1.27
C TYR A 39 -4.30 -0.28 -0.24
N LYS A 40 -5.07 -1.33 -0.48
CA LYS A 40 -6.09 -1.88 0.40
C LYS A 40 -5.80 -3.35 0.70
N CYS A 41 -6.37 -3.84 1.80
CA CYS A 41 -6.25 -5.22 2.22
C CYS A 41 -7.18 -6.13 1.43
N CYS A 42 -6.63 -7.20 0.85
CA CYS A 42 -7.37 -8.31 0.28
C CYS A 42 -7.05 -9.56 1.12
N GLY A 43 -7.94 -9.90 2.05
CA GLY A 43 -7.65 -10.91 3.07
C GLY A 43 -6.56 -10.47 4.07
N VAL A 44 -6.02 -11.44 4.81
CA VAL A 44 -5.14 -11.19 5.97
C VAL A 44 -3.70 -10.81 5.61
N ARG A 45 -3.23 -11.13 4.39
CA ARG A 45 -1.81 -11.01 4.02
C ARG A 45 -1.54 -10.37 2.66
N HIS A 46 -2.57 -9.98 1.91
CA HIS A 46 -2.38 -9.47 0.55
C HIS A 46 -2.82 -8.00 0.43
N CYS A 47 -1.99 -7.19 -0.21
CA CYS A 47 -2.24 -5.78 -0.47
C CYS A 47 -2.50 -5.59 -1.96
N CYS A 48 -3.63 -4.97 -2.30
CA CYS A 48 -3.93 -4.60 -3.68
C CYS A 48 -4.00 -3.09 -3.85
N PRO A 49 -3.63 -2.53 -5.01
CA PRO A 49 -3.89 -1.14 -5.30
C PRO A 49 -5.37 -0.81 -5.09
N THR A 50 -5.70 0.35 -4.53
CA THR A 50 -7.10 0.73 -4.22
C THR A 50 -8.00 0.69 -5.46
N ALA A 51 -7.44 1.00 -6.63
CA ALA A 51 -8.11 0.96 -7.93
C ALA A 51 -8.43 -0.46 -8.46
N LYS A 52 -7.86 -1.52 -7.86
CA LYS A 52 -8.07 -2.92 -8.27
C LYS A 52 -9.04 -3.64 -7.34
N TYR A 53 -9.65 -4.72 -7.81
CA TYR A 53 -10.53 -5.59 -7.01
C TYR A 53 -9.73 -6.72 -6.34
N CYS A 54 -10.24 -7.18 -5.20
CA CYS A 54 -9.74 -8.38 -4.54
C CYS A 54 -10.41 -9.60 -5.16
N CYS A 55 -9.63 -10.51 -5.73
CA CYS A 55 -10.12 -11.77 -6.25
C CYS A 55 -9.53 -12.95 -5.49
N TYR A 56 -10.24 -14.07 -5.56
CA TYR A 56 -9.88 -15.30 -4.88
C TYR A 56 -9.67 -16.42 -5.89
N GLY A 57 -8.47 -17.00 -5.93
CA GLY A 57 -8.10 -18.06 -6.87
C GLY A 57 -8.23 -19.46 -6.26
N TYR A 58 -8.15 -20.49 -7.13
CA TYR A 58 -8.26 -21.91 -6.76
C TYR A 58 -7.23 -22.41 -5.74
N LEU A 59 -6.09 -21.74 -5.62
CA LEU A 59 -5.04 -22.07 -4.64
C LEU A 59 -5.23 -21.35 -3.30
N PHE A 60 -6.46 -20.93 -2.98
CA PHE A 60 -6.79 -20.18 -1.76
C PHE A 60 -5.99 -18.87 -1.60
N GLN A 61 -5.51 -18.32 -2.73
CA GLN A 61 -4.65 -17.15 -2.75
C GLN A 61 -5.43 -15.92 -3.23
N TRP A 62 -5.33 -14.84 -2.45
CA TRP A 62 -5.80 -13.52 -2.84
C TRP A 62 -4.91 -12.93 -3.92
N TYR A 63 -5.52 -12.31 -4.93
CA TYR A 63 -4.82 -11.59 -5.99
C TYR A 63 -5.61 -10.36 -6.45
N CYS A 64 -4.94 -9.44 -7.16
CA CYS A 64 -5.53 -8.19 -7.60
C CYS A 64 -6.03 -8.27 -9.06
N CYS A 65 -7.31 -7.99 -9.29
CA CYS A 65 -7.92 -7.97 -10.61
C CYS A 65 -8.35 -6.57 -11.03
N ASN A 66 -8.53 -6.36 -12.32
CA ASN A 66 -9.19 -5.16 -12.83
C ASN A 66 -10.72 -5.29 -12.86
N ILE A 67 -11.25 -6.50 -12.77
CA ILE A 67 -12.70 -6.79 -12.82
C ILE A 67 -13.06 -7.62 -11.58
N PRO A 68 -14.18 -7.36 -10.90
CA PRO A 68 -14.63 -8.19 -9.78
C PRO A 68 -14.95 -9.63 -10.27
N TYR A 69 -14.68 -10.62 -9.41
CA TYR A 69 -15.00 -12.05 -9.65
C TYR A 69 -14.27 -12.74 -10.81
N GLN A 70 -13.11 -12.25 -11.25
CA GLN A 70 -12.32 -13.07 -12.16
C GLN A 70 -11.88 -14.34 -11.45
N ILE A 71 -12.11 -15.47 -12.10
CA ILE A 71 -11.59 -16.78 -11.71
C ILE A 71 -10.33 -16.97 -12.54
N ARG A 72 -9.18 -17.07 -11.86
CA ARG A 72 -7.88 -17.25 -12.52
C ARG A 72 -7.83 -18.66 -13.12
N THR A 73 -8.18 -18.79 -14.39
CA THR A 73 -7.85 -19.97 -15.17
C THR A 73 -6.36 -19.89 -15.55
N SER A 74 -5.72 -21.05 -15.70
CA SER A 74 -4.27 -21.24 -15.84
C SER A 74 -3.61 -20.46 -17.01
N ASP A 75 -4.41 -19.87 -17.90
CA ASP A 75 -3.99 -19.17 -19.11
C ASP A 75 -3.60 -17.69 -18.90
N ASP A 76 -3.99 -17.07 -17.78
CA ASP A 76 -3.85 -15.61 -17.60
C ASP A 76 -2.45 -15.17 -17.11
N SER A 77 -1.44 -16.04 -17.21
CA SER A 77 -0.07 -15.74 -16.77
C SER A 77 0.83 -15.20 -17.89
N ARG A 78 0.31 -15.00 -19.11
CA ARG A 78 1.12 -14.57 -20.28
C ARG A 78 0.70 -13.29 -20.99
N GLY A 79 -0.18 -12.51 -20.39
CA GLY A 79 -0.29 -11.10 -20.71
C GLY A 79 -1.67 -10.65 -21.13
N ARG A 80 -2.09 -9.57 -20.47
CA ARG A 80 -2.64 -8.46 -21.22
C ARG A 80 -2.27 -7.16 -20.53
N ASN A 81 -1.17 -6.59 -21.02
CA ASN A 81 -1.08 -5.15 -21.28
C ASN A 81 -2.36 -4.73 -22.03
N VAL A 82 -3.45 -4.47 -21.31
CA VAL A 82 -4.58 -3.76 -21.89
C VAL A 82 -4.17 -2.30 -21.89
N ARG A 83 -3.63 -1.86 -23.03
CA ARG A 83 -3.33 -0.46 -23.30
C ARG A 83 -4.60 0.35 -23.09
N VAL A 84 -4.40 1.48 -22.41
CA VAL A 84 -5.27 2.64 -22.37
C VAL A 84 -5.65 3.03 -23.81
N PHE A 85 -6.95 3.08 -24.10
CA PHE A 85 -7.59 3.98 -25.06
C PHE A 85 -8.93 4.39 -24.47
#